data_AF-X1FRR0-F1
#
_entry.id   AF-X1FRR0-F1
#
_cell.length_a   1.000
_cell.length_b   1.000
_cell.length_c   1.000
_cell.angle_alpha   90.00
_cell.angle_beta   90.00
_cell.angle_gamma   90.00
#
_symmetry.space_group_name_H-M   'P 1'
#
loop_
_entity.id
_entity.type
_entity.pdbx_description
1 polymer ?
#
loop_
_entity_poly.entity_id
_entity_poly.type
_entity_poly.pdbx_seq_one_letter_code
_entity_poly.pdbx_strand_id
1 'polypeptide(L)'
;MTNHFDRAVQVTQCVQKTAGIPVVWGGIHPTVRPEECLQYADVVCIGEGESSIVELAARIDNGEGRRNIPGIWAKDSQGIIKNPLPPLIQDLDALPFPDYDCDTNYILRGQDFLRLSADVFAIEAADYHTLCTRGCPHNCA
;
A
#
# COMPACT_ATOMS: atom_id res chain seq x y z
N MET A 1 -3.97 17.57 3.29
CA MET A 1 -3.93 16.63 2.17
C MET A 1 -2.48 16.23 1.97
N THR A 2 -2.18 14.93 1.92
CA THR A 2 -0.80 14.52 1.61
C THR A 2 -0.48 14.85 0.15
N ASN A 3 0.79 15.04 -0.15
CA ASN A 3 1.31 15.47 -1.46
C ASN A 3 1.01 14.49 -2.62
N HIS A 4 0.58 13.26 -2.34
CA HIS A 4 0.32 12.23 -3.36
C HIS A 4 -1.17 11.92 -3.59
N PHE A 5 -2.09 12.49 -2.80
CA PHE A 5 -3.51 12.15 -2.85
C PHE A 5 -4.13 12.36 -4.24
N ASP A 6 -4.01 13.57 -4.81
CA ASP A 6 -4.63 13.87 -6.12
C ASP A 6 -4.08 12.98 -7.24
N ARG A 7 -2.80 12.61 -7.18
CA ARG A 7 -2.18 11.68 -8.13
C ARG A 7 -2.75 10.27 -7.96
N ALA A 8 -2.92 9.80 -6.72
CA ALA A 8 -3.54 8.50 -6.44
C ALA A 8 -4.98 8.43 -6.97
N VAL A 9 -5.76 9.51 -6.82
CA VAL A 9 -7.11 9.63 -7.40
C VAL A 9 -7.07 9.46 -8.93
N GLN A 10 -6.20 10.22 -9.61
CA GLN A 10 -6.10 10.18 -11.08
C GLN A 10 -5.70 8.79 -11.60
N VAL A 11 -4.71 8.15 -10.96
CA VAL A 11 -4.28 6.80 -11.31
C VAL A 11 -5.40 5.79 -11.09
N THR A 12 -6.10 5.87 -9.96
CA THR A 12 -7.21 4.97 -9.63
C THR A 12 -8.35 5.08 -10.65
N GLN A 13 -8.74 6.30 -11.02
CA GLN A 13 -9.76 6.52 -12.05
C GLN A 13 -9.34 5.98 -13.42
N CYS A 14 -8.05 6.05 -13.76
CA CYS A 14 -7.53 5.45 -14.99
C CYS A 14 -7.65 3.92 -14.93
N VAL A 15 -7.15 3.28 -13.86
CA VAL A 15 -7.20 1.82 -13.66
C VAL A 15 -8.63 1.29 -13.67
N GLN A 16 -9.56 1.97 -13.00
CA GLN A 16 -10.98 1.59 -12.98
C GLN A 16 -11.62 1.64 -14.38
N LYS A 17 -11.21 2.59 -15.23
CA LYS A 17 -11.73 2.71 -16.60
C LYS A 17 -11.12 1.70 -17.57
N THR A 18 -9.89 1.24 -17.33
CA THR A 18 -9.12 0.45 -18.29
C THR A 18 -9.02 -1.04 -17.94
N ALA A 19 -8.88 -1.38 -16.66
CA ALA A 19 -8.62 -2.74 -16.20
C ALA A 19 -9.76 -3.34 -15.39
N GLY A 20 -10.58 -2.52 -14.73
CA GLY A 20 -11.71 -3.00 -13.91
C GLY A 20 -11.30 -3.88 -12.73
N ILE A 21 -10.03 -3.81 -12.30
CA ILE A 21 -9.50 -4.55 -11.16
C ILE A 21 -9.70 -3.77 -9.86
N PRO A 22 -9.83 -4.45 -8.69
CA PRO A 22 -9.92 -3.77 -7.41
C PRO A 22 -8.66 -2.95 -7.11
N VAL A 23 -8.84 -1.73 -6.61
CA VAL A 23 -7.74 -0.86 -6.21
C VAL A 23 -7.67 -0.75 -4.69
N VAL A 24 -6.49 -1.09 -4.14
CA VAL A 24 -6.17 -0.98 -2.72
C VAL A 24 -5.24 0.21 -2.51
N TRP A 25 -5.57 1.10 -1.57
CA TRP A 25 -4.66 2.16 -1.14
C TRP A 25 -4.06 1.85 0.22
N GLY A 26 -2.78 2.14 0.41
CA GLY A 26 -2.08 2.05 1.70
C GLY A 26 -1.21 3.28 1.97
N GLY A 27 -0.66 3.35 3.18
CA GLY A 27 0.26 4.41 3.60
C GLY A 27 -0.38 5.49 4.46
N ILE A 28 0.28 6.65 4.52
CA ILE A 28 -0.03 7.71 5.50
C ILE A 28 -1.44 8.28 5.29
N HIS A 29 -1.80 8.66 4.05
CA HIS A 29 -3.09 9.30 3.78
C HIS A 29 -4.29 8.37 4.06
N PRO A 30 -4.29 7.10 3.58
CA PRO A 30 -5.35 6.15 3.96
C PRO A 30 -5.42 5.88 5.46
N THR A 31 -4.29 5.94 6.16
CA THR A 31 -4.27 5.77 7.62
C THR A 31 -4.97 6.92 8.35
N VAL A 32 -4.79 8.17 7.91
CA VAL A 32 -5.32 9.36 8.61
C VAL A 32 -6.65 9.89 8.05
N ARG A 33 -7.02 9.51 6.82
CA ARG A 33 -8.26 9.90 6.12
C ARG A 33 -8.87 8.71 5.33
N PRO A 34 -9.19 7.58 5.99
CA PRO A 34 -9.66 6.38 5.30
C PRO A 34 -11.00 6.58 4.57
N GLU A 35 -11.95 7.32 5.16
CA GLU A 35 -13.24 7.57 4.50
C GLU A 35 -13.12 8.40 3.22
N GLU A 36 -12.21 9.39 3.19
CA GLU A 36 -11.92 10.18 2.00
C GLU A 36 -11.30 9.30 0.90
N CYS A 37 -10.35 8.45 1.27
CA CYS A 37 -9.73 7.51 0.33
C CYS A 37 -10.74 6.53 -0.26
N LEU A 38 -11.65 6.02 0.59
CA LEU A 38 -12.72 5.14 0.15
C LEU A 38 -13.66 5.85 -0.81
N GLN A 39 -13.70 7.18 -0.97
CA GLN A 39 -14.50 7.77 -2.05
C GLN A 39 -13.98 7.36 -3.45
N TYR A 40 -12.71 6.97 -3.55
CA TYR A 40 -12.03 6.67 -4.81
C TYR A 40 -11.55 5.21 -4.93
N ALA A 41 -10.98 4.65 -3.86
CA ALA A 41 -10.48 3.28 -3.81
C ALA A 41 -11.56 2.27 -3.37
N ASP A 42 -11.37 1.00 -3.70
CA ASP A 42 -12.26 -0.10 -3.30
C ASP A 42 -11.96 -0.59 -1.87
N VAL A 43 -10.68 -0.51 -1.51
CA VAL A 43 -10.13 -0.99 -0.25
C VAL A 43 -9.04 -0.03 0.22
N VAL A 44 -8.94 0.18 1.54
CA VAL A 44 -7.84 0.89 2.16
C VAL A 44 -7.20 0.03 3.25
N CYS A 45 -5.88 0.07 3.34
CA CYS A 45 -5.09 -0.52 4.41
C CYS A 45 -4.63 0.59 5.36
N ILE A 46 -5.08 0.52 6.60
CA ILE A 46 -4.83 1.48 7.68
C ILE A 46 -3.78 0.89 8.62
N GLY A 47 -2.75 1.66 8.93
CA GLY A 47 -1.64 1.22 9.78
C GLY A 47 -0.63 0.37 9.02
N GLU A 48 -0.02 -0.58 9.74
CA GLU A 48 0.96 -1.53 9.19
C GLU A 48 0.26 -2.56 8.29
N GLY A 49 0.79 -2.75 7.09
CA GLY A 49 0.15 -3.50 6.02
C GLY A 49 0.75 -4.88 5.77
N GLU A 50 1.87 -5.22 6.41
CA GLU A 50 2.70 -6.38 6.11
C GLU A 50 1.93 -7.70 6.13
N SER A 51 1.18 -7.96 7.21
CA SER A 51 0.31 -9.14 7.30
C SER A 51 -1.03 -8.92 6.59
N SER A 52 -1.61 -7.74 6.75
CA SER A 52 -2.94 -7.37 6.27
C SER A 52 -3.08 -7.50 4.75
N ILE A 53 -2.06 -7.07 3.98
CA ILE A 53 -2.09 -7.12 2.52
C ILE A 53 -1.90 -8.55 1.99
N VAL A 54 -1.08 -9.36 2.67
CA VAL A 54 -0.85 -10.76 2.32
C VAL A 54 -2.12 -11.56 2.56
N GLU A 55 -2.77 -11.36 3.70
CA GLU A 55 -4.07 -11.98 3.99
C GLU A 55 -5.13 -11.52 2.98
N LEU A 56 -5.22 -10.22 2.69
CA LEU A 56 -6.16 -9.71 1.69
C LEU A 56 -5.93 -10.34 0.31
N ALA A 57 -4.68 -10.43 -0.14
CA ALA A 57 -4.34 -11.04 -1.43
C ALA A 57 -4.76 -12.53 -1.47
N ALA A 58 -4.42 -13.30 -0.43
CA ALA A 58 -4.80 -14.70 -0.33
C ALA A 58 -6.33 -14.90 -0.34
N ARG A 59 -7.07 -14.03 0.37
CA ARG A 59 -8.53 -14.09 0.38
C ARG A 59 -9.14 -13.72 -0.97
N ILE A 60 -8.57 -12.75 -1.69
CA ILE A 60 -9.01 -12.43 -3.05
C ILE A 60 -8.80 -13.63 -3.98
N ASP A 61 -7.64 -14.29 -3.91
CA ASP A 61 -7.31 -15.46 -4.73
C ASP A 61 -8.26 -16.65 -4.46
N ASN A 62 -8.63 -16.84 -3.19
CA ASN A 62 -9.58 -17.87 -2.76
C ASN A 62 -11.06 -17.50 -2.96
N GLY A 63 -11.38 -16.30 -3.47
CA GLY A 63 -12.76 -15.82 -3.61
C GLY A 63 -13.48 -15.56 -2.28
N GLU A 64 -12.71 -15.32 -1.21
CA GLU A 64 -13.20 -15.04 0.14
C GLU A 64 -13.51 -13.54 0.37
N GLY A 65 -14.23 -13.26 1.46
CA GLY A 65 -14.60 -11.90 1.83
C GLY A 65 -13.50 -11.11 2.57
N ARG A 66 -13.68 -9.79 2.64
CA ARG A 66 -12.73 -8.82 3.22
C ARG A 66 -12.99 -8.49 4.70
N ARG A 67 -13.92 -9.20 5.34
CA ARG A 67 -14.30 -8.99 6.75
C ARG A 67 -13.30 -9.65 7.68
N ASN A 68 -13.03 -9.05 8.82
CA ASN A 68 -12.10 -9.58 9.83
C ASN A 68 -10.65 -9.71 9.32
N ILE A 69 -10.21 -8.82 8.43
CA ILE A 69 -8.79 -8.64 8.10
C ILE A 69 -8.35 -7.35 8.80
N PRO A 70 -7.51 -7.41 9.85
CA PRO A 70 -7.09 -6.23 10.59
C PRO A 70 -6.53 -5.13 9.67
N GLY A 71 -6.84 -3.87 9.96
CA GLY A 71 -6.39 -2.70 9.19
C GLY A 71 -7.05 -2.51 7.84
N ILE A 72 -7.75 -3.52 7.30
CA ILE A 72 -8.43 -3.41 6.01
C ILE A 72 -9.81 -2.82 6.18
N TRP A 73 -10.07 -1.68 5.54
CA TRP A 73 -11.43 -1.17 5.35
C TRP A 73 -11.82 -1.30 3.89
N ALA A 74 -13.05 -1.68 3.62
CA ALA A 74 -13.53 -1.94 2.27
C ALA A 74 -14.99 -1.54 2.13
N LYS A 75 -15.41 -1.24 0.90
CA LYS A 75 -16.84 -1.14 0.59
C LYS A 75 -17.43 -2.51 0.29
N ASP A 76 -18.64 -2.74 0.77
CA ASP A 76 -19.51 -3.82 0.32
C ASP A 76 -20.92 -3.29 0.02
N SER A 77 -21.84 -4.18 -0.35
CA SER A 77 -23.24 -3.81 -0.64
C SER A 77 -24.01 -3.27 0.57
N GLN A 78 -23.50 -3.43 1.78
CA GLN A 78 -24.13 -3.00 3.04
C GLN A 78 -23.49 -1.73 3.61
N GLY A 79 -22.39 -1.24 3.05
CA GLY A 79 -21.71 -0.03 3.46
C GLY A 79 -20.20 -0.19 3.54
N ILE A 80 -19.58 0.49 4.52
CA ILE A 80 -18.13 0.39 4.76
C ILE A 80 -17.88 -0.64 5.86
N ILE A 81 -17.13 -1.69 5.53
CA ILE A 81 -16.53 -2.61 6.49
C ILE A 81 -15.35 -1.88 7.14
N LYS A 82 -15.40 -1.69 8.46
CA LYS A 82 -14.34 -1.07 9.26
C LYS A 82 -13.72 -2.10 10.20
N ASN A 83 -12.74 -2.87 9.70
CA ASN A 83 -12.04 -3.82 10.56
C ASN A 83 -11.14 -3.06 11.56
N PRO A 84 -10.91 -3.61 12.77
CA PRO A 84 -10.03 -2.99 13.76
C PRO A 84 -8.58 -2.92 13.25
N LEU A 85 -7.79 -1.99 13.79
CA LEU A 85 -6.36 -1.90 13.50
C LEU A 85 -5.60 -3.18 13.91
N PRO A 86 -4.57 -3.60 13.17
CA PRO A 86 -3.67 -4.64 13.61
C PRO A 86 -2.87 -4.19 14.84
N PRO A 87 -2.43 -5.12 15.70
CA PRO A 87 -1.39 -4.81 16.67
C PRO A 87 -0.10 -4.39 15.94
N LEU A 88 0.67 -3.50 16.55
CA LEU A 88 1.96 -3.08 16.01
C LEU A 88 2.94 -4.26 15.99
N ILE A 89 3.69 -4.41 14.91
CA ILE A 89 4.74 -5.42 14.78
C ILE A 89 5.86 -5.05 15.76
N GLN A 90 6.06 -5.91 16.77
CA GLN A 90 7.06 -5.68 17.82
C GLN A 90 8.46 -6.15 17.41
N ASP A 91 8.52 -7.30 16.74
CA ASP A 91 9.76 -7.89 16.24
C ASP A 91 9.94 -7.47 14.77
N LEU A 92 10.74 -6.42 14.55
CA LEU A 92 11.04 -5.93 13.20
C LEU A 92 12.05 -6.81 12.47
N ASP A 93 12.86 -7.60 13.20
CA ASP A 93 13.83 -8.52 12.61
C ASP A 93 13.15 -9.75 11.99
N ALA A 94 11.89 -10.01 12.35
CA ALA A 94 11.05 -11.02 11.71
C ALA A 94 10.60 -10.62 10.29
N LEU A 95 10.73 -9.35 9.91
CA LEU A 95 10.36 -8.87 8.57
C LEU A 95 11.50 -9.12 7.58
N PRO A 96 11.18 -9.45 6.32
CA PRO A 96 12.20 -9.59 5.30
C PRO A 96 12.89 -8.26 5.02
N PHE A 97 14.14 -8.32 4.56
CA PHE A 97 14.81 -7.14 4.02
C PHE A 97 13.98 -6.55 2.87
N PRO A 98 13.98 -5.22 2.69
CA PRO A 98 13.35 -4.59 1.54
C PRO A 98 13.86 -5.21 0.24
N ASP A 99 12.93 -5.47 -0.68
CA ASP A 99 13.25 -6.10 -1.94
C ASP A 99 13.89 -5.08 -2.91
N TYR A 100 15.19 -5.27 -3.15
CA TYR A 100 15.98 -4.52 -4.12
C TYR A 100 16.47 -5.44 -5.26
N ASP A 101 15.77 -6.55 -5.50
CA ASP A 101 16.10 -7.47 -6.58
C ASP A 101 16.14 -6.74 -7.94
N CYS A 102 17.16 -7.03 -8.75
CA CYS A 102 17.27 -6.49 -10.10
C CYS A 102 16.55 -7.37 -11.13
N ASP A 103 16.22 -8.61 -10.78
CA ASP A 103 15.66 -9.54 -11.75
C ASP A 103 14.17 -9.30 -12.02
N THR A 104 13.41 -8.93 -11.00
CA THR A 104 11.95 -8.80 -11.09
C THR A 104 11.45 -7.36 -11.09
N ASN A 105 12.31 -6.39 -10.77
CA ASN A 105 11.94 -4.98 -10.65
C ASN A 105 12.15 -4.19 -11.94
N TYR A 106 11.29 -3.17 -12.13
CA TYR A 106 11.33 -2.26 -13.26
C TYR A 106 11.20 -0.81 -12.78
N ILE A 107 11.87 0.10 -13.47
CA ILE A 107 11.73 1.54 -13.28
C ILE A 107 11.03 2.17 -14.47
N LEU A 108 10.18 3.17 -14.22
CA LEU A 108 9.59 3.98 -15.26
C LEU A 108 10.54 5.14 -15.58
N ARG A 109 11.14 5.15 -16.77
CA ARG A 109 11.94 6.27 -17.27
C ARG A 109 11.23 6.89 -18.47
N GLY A 110 10.62 8.05 -18.26
CA GLY A 110 9.78 8.68 -19.29
C GLY A 110 8.55 7.83 -19.58
N GLN A 111 8.48 7.23 -20.77
CA GLN A 111 7.40 6.32 -21.18
C GLN A 111 7.83 4.85 -21.22
N ASP A 112 9.10 4.55 -20.94
CA ASP A 112 9.67 3.21 -21.03
C ASP A 112 9.78 2.55 -19.65
N PHE A 113 9.51 1.26 -19.60
CA PHE A 113 9.81 0.41 -18.44
C PHE A 113 11.17 -0.23 -18.64
N LEU A 114 12.15 0.17 -17.83
CA LEU A 114 13.49 -0.39 -17.85
C LEU A 114 13.61 -1.41 -16.73
N ARG A 115 14.07 -2.63 -17.05
CA ARG A 115 14.42 -3.61 -16.02
C ARG A 115 15.52 -3.04 -15.14
N LEU A 116 15.38 -3.21 -13.83
CA LEU A 116 16.39 -2.78 -12.89
C LEU A 116 17.67 -3.60 -13.13
N SER A 117 18.82 -2.95 -12.95
CA SER A 117 20.14 -3.59 -12.96
C SER A 117 21.01 -2.84 -11.96
N ALA A 118 22.13 -3.42 -11.55
CA ALA A 118 23.05 -2.74 -10.64
C ALA A 118 23.51 -1.37 -11.18
N ASP A 119 23.76 -1.27 -12.49
CA ASP A 119 24.14 -0.02 -13.15
C ASP A 119 23.00 1.00 -13.13
N VAL A 120 21.78 0.56 -13.45
CA VAL A 120 20.59 1.42 -13.41
C VAL A 120 20.28 1.87 -11.98
N PHE A 121 20.40 0.97 -11.00
CA PHE A 121 20.21 1.28 -9.58
C PHE A 121 21.24 2.31 -9.12
N ALA A 122 22.52 2.15 -9.45
CA ALA A 122 23.57 3.09 -9.06
C ALA A 122 23.36 4.51 -9.63
N ILE A 123 22.70 4.62 -10.79
CA ILE A 123 22.46 5.91 -11.46
C ILE A 123 21.13 6.55 -10.98
N GLU A 124 20.09 5.74 -10.82
CA GLU A 124 18.72 6.23 -10.61
C GLU A 124 18.27 6.14 -9.14
N ALA A 125 18.76 5.17 -8.39
CA ALA A 125 18.54 5.02 -6.96
C ALA A 125 19.73 5.63 -6.20
N ALA A 126 19.79 6.96 -6.19
CA ALA A 126 20.84 7.71 -5.48
C ALA A 126 20.77 7.56 -3.95
N ASP A 127 19.65 7.07 -3.42
CA ASP A 127 19.38 6.91 -2.00
C ASP A 127 19.05 5.46 -1.65
N TYR A 128 19.70 4.93 -0.60
CA TYR A 128 19.36 3.64 -0.01
C TYR A 128 18.39 3.85 1.15
N HIS A 129 17.12 3.49 0.96
CA HIS A 129 16.11 3.68 1.99
C HIS A 129 16.27 2.66 3.11
N THR A 130 16.57 3.18 4.31
CA THR A 130 16.65 2.40 5.55
C THR A 130 15.58 2.83 6.53
N LEU A 131 14.90 1.86 7.14
CA LEU A 131 13.92 2.09 8.19
C LEU A 131 14.48 1.55 9.50
N CYS A 132 15.07 2.42 10.31
CA CYS A 132 15.72 2.02 11.57
C CYS A 132 14.74 1.92 12.75
N THR A 133 13.58 2.57 12.65
CA THR A 133 12.52 2.57 13.67
C THR A 133 11.16 2.74 13.00
N ARG A 134 10.08 2.40 13.73
CA ARG A 134 8.70 2.60 13.28
C ARG A 134 7.88 3.33 14.33
N GLY A 135 6.95 4.15 13.84
CA GLY A 135 6.06 4.94 14.69
C GLY A 135 6.75 6.14 15.35
N CYS A 136 5.95 6.94 16.05
CA CYS A 136 6.41 8.08 16.83
C CYS A 136 5.76 8.00 18.21
N PRO A 137 6.53 8.04 19.31
CA PRO A 137 5.97 7.99 20.67
C PRO A 137 5.35 9.32 21.12
N HIS A 138 5.43 10.36 20.29
CA HIS A 138 4.94 11.69 20.61
C HIS A 138 3.51 11.91 20.09
N ASN A 139 2.79 12.82 20.74
CA ASN A 139 1.45 13.26 20.36
C ASN A 139 1.45 14.78 20.18
N CYS A 140 2.18 15.25 19.16
CA CYS A 140 2.36 16.68 18.89
C CYS A 140 1.00 17.38 18.65
N ALA A 141 0.89 18.62 19.12
CA ALA A 141 -0.33 19.44 19.06
C ALA A 141 -0.39 20.32 17.80
#